data_AF-A0A932HCZ0-F1
#
_entry.id   AF-A0A932HCZ0-F1
#
_cell.length_a   1.000
_cell.length_b   1.000
_cell.length_c   1.000
_cell.angle_alpha   90.00
_cell.angle_beta   90.00
_cell.angle_gamma   90.00
#
_symmetry.space_group_name_H-M   'P 1'
#
loop_
_entity.id
_entity.type
_entity.pdbx_description
1 polymer ?
#
loop_
_entity_poly.entity_id
_entity_poly.type
_entity_poly.pdbx_seq_one_letter_code
_entity_poly.pdbx_strand_id
1 'polypeptide(L)' 'MPTYDPEDIVDELRKRAAALGSRRIAAVIVAALLLIFLWSTWFTVQPEETGIVQRFGAVDRTVGPGLHFKFP' A
#
# COMPACT_ATOMS: atom_id res chain seq x y z
N MET A 1 -35.09 -9.72 23.41
CA MET A 1 -33.92 -9.82 22.50
C MET A 1 -32.90 -8.80 22.98
N PRO A 2 -31.61 -9.11 23.09
CA PRO A 2 -30.59 -8.12 23.43
C PRO A 2 -30.61 -7.04 22.34
N THR A 3 -30.99 -5.82 22.69
CA THR A 3 -30.93 -4.67 21.79
C THR A 3 -29.47 -4.25 21.72
N TYR A 4 -28.83 -4.54 20.59
CA TYR A 4 -27.48 -4.08 20.32
C TYR A 4 -27.58 -2.58 20.02
N ASP A 5 -27.27 -1.74 21.01
CA ASP A 5 -27.25 -0.29 20.83
C ASP A 5 -25.98 0.09 20.05
N PRO A 6 -26.09 0.89 18.97
CA PRO A 6 -24.93 1.23 18.15
C PRO A 6 -23.82 1.96 18.93
N GLU A 7 -24.15 2.60 20.07
CA GLU A 7 -23.17 3.28 20.91
C GLU A 7 -22.25 2.30 21.65
N ASP A 8 -22.77 1.16 22.12
CA ASP A 8 -21.96 0.14 22.80
C ASP A 8 -20.88 -0.45 21.87
N ILE A 9 -21.19 -0.58 20.58
CA ILE A 9 -20.25 -1.05 19.55
C ILE A 9 -19.09 -0.07 19.40
N VAL A 10 -19.43 1.23 19.32
CA VAL A 10 -18.45 2.30 19.12
C VAL A 10 -17.55 2.43 20.34
N ASP A 11 -18.11 2.32 21.54
CA ASP A 11 -17.34 2.40 22.78
C ASP A 11 -16.46 1.18 23.01
N GLU A 12 -16.91 -0.01 22.63
CA GLU A 12 -16.08 -1.22 22.68
C GLU A 12 -14.93 -1.14 21.66
N LEU A 13 -15.19 -0.66 20.44
CA LEU A 13 -14.16 -0.40 19.44
C LEU A 13 -13.18 0.68 19.91
N ARG A 14 -13.67 1.78 20.51
CA ARG A 14 -12.86 2.87 21.05
C ARG A 14 -11.99 2.40 22.21
N LYS A 15 -12.52 1.59 23.14
CA LYS A 15 -11.74 1.00 24.25
C LYS A 15 -10.65 0.07 23.74
N ARG A 16 -10.95 -0.79 22.77
CA ARG A 16 -9.96 -1.66 22.13
C ARG A 16 -8.89 -0.86 21.39
N ALA A 17 -9.29 0.20 20.67
CA ALA A 17 -8.36 1.10 19.98
C ALA A 17 -7.49 1.92 20.95
N ALA A 18 -8.06 2.39 22.06
CA ALA A 18 -7.33 3.10 23.12
C ALA A 18 -6.33 2.18 23.84
N ALA A 19 -6.68 0.90 24.04
CA ALA A 19 -5.80 -0.11 24.64
C ALA A 19 -4.57 -0.43 23.76
N LEU A 20 -4.67 -0.24 22.44
CA LEU A 20 -3.56 -0.47 21.51
C LEU A 20 -2.47 0.61 21.57
N GLY A 21 -2.74 1.79 22.14
CA GLY A 21 -1.77 2.87 22.29
C GLY A 21 -1.36 3.50 20.96
N SER A 22 -1.41 4.83 20.89
CA SER A 22 -1.13 5.61 19.66
C SER A 22 0.20 5.25 18.97
N ARG A 23 1.23 4.92 19.76
CA ARG A 23 2.55 4.53 19.26
C ARG A 23 2.55 3.20 18.49
N ARG A 24 1.79 2.18 18.94
CA ARG A 24 1.73 0.89 18.24
C ARG A 24 0.93 1.01 16.94
N ILE A 25 -0.17 1.75 16.98
CA ILE A 25 -0.98 2.05 15.78
C ILE A 25 -0.13 2.77 14.74
N ALA A 26 0.59 3.83 15.15
CA ALA A 26 1.51 4.54 14.25
C ALA A 26 2.59 3.62 13.66
N ALA A 27 3.19 2.74 14.47
CA ALA A 27 4.20 1.80 14.00
C ALA A 27 3.63 0.81 12.94
N VAL A 28 2.42 0.29 13.17
CA VAL A 28 1.75 -0.60 12.20
C VAL A 28 1.46 0.14 10.90
N ILE A 29 0.95 1.37 10.97
CA ILE A 29 0.68 2.18 9.78
C ILE A 29 1.97 2.42 8.99
N VAL A 30 3.05 2.83 9.66
CA VAL A 30 4.35 3.06 9.00
C VAL A 30 4.88 1.78 8.36
N ALA A 31 4.82 0.64 9.06
CA ALA A 31 5.24 -0.64 8.52
C ALA A 31 4.43 -1.04 7.27
N ALA A 32 3.11 -0.85 7.30
CA ALA A 32 2.24 -1.11 6.16
C ALA A 32 2.61 -0.21 4.96
N LEU A 33 2.84 1.08 5.20
CA LEU A 33 3.26 2.02 4.15
C LEU A 33 4.61 1.63 3.53
N LEU A 34 5.58 1.19 4.34
CA LEU A 34 6.88 0.72 3.86
C LEU A 34 6.75 -0.54 3.00
N LEU A 35 5.90 -1.49 3.40
CA LEU A 35 5.64 -2.70 2.62
C LEU A 35 4.97 -2.38 1.27
N ILE A 36 3.96 -1.51 1.29
CA ILE A 36 3.30 -1.04 0.06
C ILE A 36 4.31 -0.33 -0.84
N PHE A 37 5.15 0.53 -0.28
CA PHE A 37 6.18 1.24 -1.02
C PHE A 37 7.14 0.24 -1.69
N LEU A 38 7.74 -0.69 -0.94
CA LEU A 38 8.63 -1.72 -1.49
C LEU A 38 7.94 -2.51 -2.62
N TRP A 39 6.70 -2.94 -2.39
CA TRP A 39 5.95 -3.71 -3.38
C TRP A 39 5.59 -2.90 -4.65
N SER A 40 5.51 -1.58 -4.55
CA SER A 40 5.15 -0.70 -5.69
C SER A 40 6.34 -0.29 -6.57
N THR A 41 7.57 -0.61 -6.15
CA THR A 41 8.79 -0.13 -6.84
C THR A 41 9.21 -0.98 -8.03
N TRP A 42 8.68 -2.19 -8.17
CA TRP A 42 9.00 -3.09 -9.27
C TRP A 42 7.83 -3.30 -10.22
N PHE A 43 8.14 -3.61 -11.48
CA PHE A 43 7.17 -3.98 -12.51
C PHE A 43 7.77 -5.04 -13.42
N THR A 44 6.93 -5.85 -14.05
CA THR A 44 7.36 -6.91 -14.96
C THR A 44 6.83 -6.66 -16.36
N VAL A 45 7.67 -6.91 -17.36
CA VAL A 45 7.28 -6.89 -18.78
C VAL A 45 7.18 -8.33 -19.27
N GLN A 46 6.06 -8.69 -19.91
CA GLN A 46 5.87 -10.04 -20.46
C GLN A 46 6.75 -10.28 -21.70
N PRO A 47 7.07 -11.55 -22.02
CA PRO A 47 7.92 -11.89 -23.17
C PRO A 47 7.43 -11.34 -24.52
N GLU A 48 6.12 -11.20 -24.67
CA GLU A 48 5.45 -10.72 -25.89
C GLU A 48 5.17 -9.21 -25.86
N GLU A 49 5.55 -8.51 -24.79
CA GLU A 49 5.30 -7.07 -24.60
C GLU A 49 6.61 -6.27 -24.55
N THR A 50 6.54 -4.99 -24.92
CA THR A 50 7.66 -4.04 -24.74
C THR A 50 7.17 -2.91 -23.85
N GLY A 51 7.84 -2.70 -22.72
CA GLY A 51 7.53 -1.58 -21.83
C GLY A 51 8.09 -0.28 -22.39
N ILE A 52 7.27 0.77 -22.39
CA ILE A 52 7.67 2.13 -22.77
C ILE A 52 7.69 3.00 -21.51
N VAL A 53 8.86 3.50 -21.13
CA VAL A 53 9.00 4.46 -20.03
C VAL A 53 8.90 5.86 -20.60
N GLN A 54 7.93 6.64 -20.12
CA GLN A 54 7.72 8.02 -20.53
C GLN A 54 8.04 8.99 -19.39
N ARG A 55 8.72 10.09 -19.72
CA ARG A 55 8.94 11.23 -18.82
C ARG A 55 8.29 12.46 -19.43
N PHE A 56 7.31 13.03 -18.72
CA PHE A 56 6.53 14.18 -19.20
C PHE A 56 5.91 13.98 -20.59
N GLY A 57 5.50 12.76 -20.93
CA GLY A 57 4.92 12.41 -22.23
C GLY A 57 5.94 12.16 -23.36
N ALA A 58 7.24 12.35 -23.11
CA ALA A 58 8.30 11.95 -24.04
C ALA A 58 8.77 10.53 -23.73
N VAL A 59 9.06 9.74 -24.77
CA VAL A 59 9.69 8.42 -24.62
C VAL A 59 11.12 8.61 -24.12
N ASP A 60 11.41 8.07 -22.94
CA ASP A 60 12.74 8.12 -22.32
C ASP A 60 13.53 6.85 -22.65
N ARG A 61 12.94 5.67 -22.42
CA ARG A 61 13.55 4.38 -22.73
C ARG A 61 12.54 3.29 -23.00
N THR A 62 12.95 2.27 -23.76
CA THR A 62 12.23 1.01 -23.95
C THR A 62 12.85 -0.08 -23.08
N VAL A 63 12.01 -0.93 -22.52
CA VAL A 63 12.43 -2.05 -21.66
C VAL A 63 11.87 -3.35 -22.21
N GLY A 64 12.75 -4.32 -22.39
CA GLY A 64 12.40 -5.67 -22.83
C GLY A 64 11.80 -6.52 -21.72
N PRO A 65 11.54 -7.81 -21.99
CA PRO A 65 10.93 -8.73 -21.02
C PRO A 65 11.72 -8.86 -19.71
N GLY A 66 11.00 -9.07 -18.60
CA GLY A 66 11.60 -9.33 -17.29
C GLY A 66 11.19 -8.34 -16.20
N LEU A 67 11.83 -8.45 -15.04
CA LEU A 67 11.59 -7.61 -13.86
C LEU A 67 12.43 -6.32 -13.95
N HIS A 68 11.78 -5.18 -13.82
CA HIS A 68 12.38 -3.85 -13.88
C HIS A 68 12.01 -3.01 -12.66
N PHE A 69 12.86 -2.04 -12.35
CA PHE A 69 12.66 -1.12 -11.23
C PHE A 69 12.09 0.22 -11.74
N LYS A 70 11.03 0.71 -11.10
CA LYS A 70 10.26 1.91 -11.48
C LYS A 70 10.93 3.22 -11.09
N PHE A 71 11.89 3.16 -10.16
CA PHE A 71 12.51 4.37 -9.63
C PHE A 71 13.20 5.16 -10.77
N PRO A 72 12.91 6.47 -10.90
CA PRO A 72 13.38 7.28 -12.03
C PRO A 72 14.90 7.40 -12.09
#